data_AF-A0A1M4PNU0-F1
#
_entry.id   AF-A0A1M4PNU0-F1
#
_cell.length_a   1.000
_cell.length_b   1.000
_cell.length_c   1.000
_cell.angle_alpha   90.00
_cell.angle_beta   90.00
_cell.angle_gamma   90.00
#
_symmetry.space_group_name_H-M   'P 1'
#
loop_
_entity.id
_entity.type
_entity.pdbx_description
1 polymer ?
#
loop_
_entity_poly.entity_id
_entity_poly.type
_entity_poly.pdbx_seq_one_letter_code
_entity_poly.pdbx_strand_id
1 'polypeptide(L)' 'MSNGIIFGKIKSERYYLRFKKEGYNTFEELEKDIEDYIEFYNNDRPQKKCDGFAPIEYRMMAA' A
#
# COMPACT_ATOMS: atom_id res chain seq x y z
N MET A 1 3.10 -8.83 9.88
CA MET A 1 1.99 -8.86 8.89
C MET A 1 2.40 -9.80 7.77
N SER A 2 1.58 -10.79 7.42
CA SER A 2 1.93 -11.75 6.36
C SER A 2 1.89 -11.09 4.97
N ASN A 3 2.89 -11.38 4.13
CA ASN A 3 3.06 -10.83 2.78
C ASN A 3 1.79 -10.95 1.90
N GLY A 4 0.96 -11.97 2.11
CA GLY A 4 -0.29 -12.17 1.35
C GLY A 4 -1.34 -11.07 1.52
N ILE A 5 -1.37 -10.38 2.68
CA ILE A 5 -2.37 -9.32 2.94
C ILE A 5 -2.05 -8.07 2.10
N ILE A 6 -0.77 -7.74 1.93
CA ILE A 6 -0.31 -6.58 1.17
C ILE A 6 -0.63 -6.77 -0.32
N PHE A 7 -0.35 -7.95 -0.87
CA PHE A 7 -0.66 -8.25 -2.27
C PHE A 7 -2.17 -8.20 -2.57
N GLY A 8 -3.01 -8.70 -1.66
CA GLY A 8 -4.46 -8.58 -1.81
C GLY A 8 -4.91 -7.12 -1.86
N LYS A 9 -4.32 -6.28 -1.00
CA LYS A 9 -4.61 -4.85 -0.91
C LYS A 9 -4.19 -4.06 -2.15
N ILE A 10 -2.96 -4.27 -2.63
CA ILE A 10 -2.46 -3.66 -3.86
C ILE A 10 -3.37 -4.01 -5.05
N LYS A 11 -3.76 -5.28 -5.18
CA LYS A 11 -4.67 -5.70 -6.25
C LYS A 11 -6.02 -4.98 -6.18
N SER A 12 -6.65 -4.93 -5.01
CA SER A 12 -7.98 -4.33 -4.86
C SER A 12 -7.99 -2.80 -4.92
N GLU A 13 -6.98 -2.14 -4.35
CA GLU A 13 -6.99 -0.69 -4.10
C GLU A 13 -6.20 0.11 -5.16
N ARG A 14 -5.28 -0.54 -5.89
CA ARG A 14 -4.52 0.11 -6.98
C ARG A 14 -4.78 -0.56 -8.30
N TYR A 15 -4.36 -1.82 -8.46
CA TYR A 15 -4.43 -2.49 -9.75
C TYR A 15 -5.85 -2.52 -10.33
N TYR A 16 -6.85 -3.05 -9.62
CA TYR A 16 -8.21 -3.11 -10.17
C TYR A 16 -8.91 -1.76 -10.30
N LEU A 17 -8.52 -0.73 -9.53
CA LEU A 17 -9.12 0.59 -9.64
C LEU A 17 -8.46 1.46 -10.72
N ARG A 18 -7.15 1.32 -10.90
CA ARG A 18 -6.34 2.10 -11.84
C ARG A 18 -6.16 1.38 -13.17
N PHE A 19 -5.72 0.12 -13.18
CA PHE A 19 -5.54 -0.65 -14.43
C PHE A 19 -6.84 -0.86 -15.20
N LYS A 20 -7.96 -1.19 -14.54
CA LYS A 20 -9.24 -1.39 -15.26
C LYS A 20 -9.86 -0.08 -15.78
N LYS A 21 -9.52 1.06 -15.18
CA LYS A 21 -10.13 2.35 -15.51
C LYS A 21 -9.29 3.15 -16.50
N GLU A 22 -7.97 3.17 -16.28
CA GLU A 22 -7.01 4.02 -17.00
C GLU A 22 -5.89 3.20 -17.65
N GLY A 23 -5.58 2.00 -17.13
CA GLY A 23 -4.47 1.18 -17.61
C GLY A 23 -3.10 1.67 -17.13
N TYR A 24 -2.06 0.91 -17.45
CA TYR A 24 -0.66 1.37 -17.37
C TYR A 24 -0.10 1.27 -18.78
N ASN A 25 0.56 2.32 -19.25
CA ASN A 25 1.13 2.36 -20.59
C ASN A 25 2.50 1.69 -20.62
N THR A 26 3.22 1.72 -19.50
CA THR A 26 4.54 1.08 -19.36
C THR A 26 4.67 0.30 -18.07
N PHE A 27 5.68 -0.57 -18.01
CA PHE A 27 6.00 -1.32 -16.80
C PHE A 27 6.47 -0.39 -15.68
N GLU A 28 7.24 0.65 -16.01
CA GLU A 28 7.78 1.63 -15.07
C GLU A 28 6.65 2.42 -14.38
N GLU A 29 5.55 2.72 -15.09
CA GLU A 29 4.37 3.35 -14.48
C GLU A 29 3.71 2.44 -13.44
N LEU A 30 3.63 1.13 -13.73
CA LEU A 30 3.10 0.14 -12.79
C LEU A 30 4.04 -0.02 -11.58
N GLU A 31 5.34 -0.12 -11.82
CA GLU A 31 6.35 -0.26 -10.77
C GLU A 31 6.32 0.93 -9.82
N LYS A 32 6.34 2.15 -10.36
CA LYS A 32 6.23 3.37 -9.57
C LYS A 32 4.93 3.45 -8.77
N ASP A 33 3.79 3.09 -9.38
CA ASP A 33 2.50 3.10 -8.70
C ASP A 33 2.44 2.14 -7.50
N ILE A 34 3.16 1.01 -7.59
CA ILE A 34 3.32 0.04 -6.52
C ILE A 34 4.26 0.57 -5.42
N GLU A 35 5.41 1.15 -5.80
CA GLU A 35 6.36 1.75 -4.86
C GLU A 35 5.69 2.86 -4.04
N ASP A 36 5.01 3.81 -4.71
CA ASP A 36 4.25 4.89 -4.07
C ASP A 36 3.20 4.33 -3.09
N TYR A 37 2.53 3.23 -3.47
CA TYR A 37 1.54 2.60 -2.60
C TYR A 37 2.18 1.94 -1.38
N ILE A 38 3.35 1.31 -1.52
CA ILE A 38 4.08 0.70 -0.41
C ILE A 38 4.54 1.78 0.57
N GLU A 39 5.03 2.91 0.07
CA GLU A 39 5.41 4.06 0.89
C GLU A 39 4.21 4.60 1.68
N PHE A 40 3.11 4.91 0.99
CA PHE A 40 1.85 5.30 1.61
C PHE A 40 1.37 4.28 2.65
N TYR A 41 1.43 2.99 2.32
CA TYR A 41 0.99 1.92 3.22
C TYR A 41 1.80 1.89 4.51
N ASN A 42 3.11 2.18 4.44
CA ASN A 42 4.01 2.12 5.59
C ASN A 42 4.00 3.39 6.44
N ASN A 43 3.86 4.55 5.81
CA ASN A 43 4.13 5.84 6.44
C ASN A 43 2.86 6.67 6.69
N ASP A 44 1.83 6.54 5.86
CA ASP A 44 0.70 7.48 5.88
C ASP A 44 -0.65 6.80 6.12
N ARG A 45 -0.72 5.48 5.99
CA ARG A 45 -1.98 4.75 6.03
C ARG A 45 -2.61 4.81 7.43
N PRO A 46 -3.75 5.50 7.61
CA PRO A 46 -4.39 5.60 8.92
C PRO A 46 -4.93 4.23 9.33
N GLN A 47 -4.44 3.70 10.44
CA GLN A 47 -4.93 2.43 10.98
C GLN A 47 -5.66 2.66 12.30
N LYS A 48 -6.97 2.36 12.33
CA LYS A 48 -7.78 2.40 13.56
C LYS A 48 -7.22 1.53 14.69
N LYS A 49 -6.48 0.46 14.35
CA LYS A 49 -5.83 -0.43 15.34
C LYS A 49 -4.57 0.17 15.96
N CYS A 50 -4.01 1.22 15.37
CA CYS A 50 -2.79 1.88 15.82
C CYS A 50 -3.10 3.30 16.34
N ASP A 51 -4.31 3.57 16.85
CA ASP A 51 -4.73 4.90 17.31
C ASP A 51 -4.45 6.06 16.32
N GLY A 52 -4.37 5.76 15.02
CA GLY A 52 -4.06 6.73 13.97
C GLY A 52 -2.57 6.86 13.61
N PHE A 53 -1.66 6.16 14.30
CA PHE A 53 -0.25 6.11 13.95
C PHE A 53 0.03 5.33 12.66
N ALA A 54 1.13 5.70 12.00
CA ALA A 54 1.61 5.00 10.84
C ALA A 54 2.04 3.57 11.18
N PRO A 55 1.90 2.60 10.26
CA PRO A 55 2.27 1.21 10.53
C PRO A 55 3.72 1.00 10.94
N ILE A 56 4.64 1.88 10.55
CA ILE A 56 6.04 1.83 10.98
C ILE A 56 6.22 2.30 12.43
N GLU A 57 5.53 3.37 12.84
CA GLU A 57 5.56 3.90 14.21
C GLU A 57 5.02 2.87 15.20
N TYR A 58 3.91 2.20 14.84
CA TYR A 58 3.36 1.12 15.66
C TYR A 58 4.32 -0.08 15.79
N ARG A 59 5.07 -0.41 14.72
CA ARG A 59 6.09 -1.47 14.78
C ARG A 59 7.27 -1.09 15.70
N MET A 60 7.65 0.19 15.73
CA MET A 60 8.72 0.68 16.60
C MET A 60 8.29 0.75 18.08
N MET A 61 7.03 1.08 18.36
CA MET A 61 6.50 1.10 19.74
C MET A 61 6.24 -0.31 20.32
N ALA A 62 6.11 -1.33 19.47
CA ALA A 62 5.84 -2.71 19.88
C ALA A 62 7.11 -3.58 20.02
N ALA A 63 8.31 -3.01 19.81
CA ALA A 63 9.61 -3.66 20.00
C ALA A 63 10.18 -3.37 21.39
#